data_AF-A0A179IGD9-F1
#
_entry.id   AF-A0A179IGD9-F1
#
_cell.length_a   1.000
_cell.length_b   1.000
_cell.length_c   1.000
_cell.angle_alpha   90.00
_cell.angle_beta   90.00
_cell.angle_gamma   90.00
#
_symmetry.space_group_name_H-M   'P 1'
#
loop_
_entity.id
_entity.type
_entity.pdbx_description
1 polymer ?
#
loop_
_entity_poly.entity_id
_entity_poly.type
_entity_poly.pdbx_seq_one_letter_code
_entity_poly.pdbx_strand_id
1 'polypeptide(L)'
;MGRQESSAEPRVTYSSGRSGGGDAPDLRIMHYNDVYHVDASSAEPVGGFPRFMTMCKEYRNGSQFAGQSELITLFSGDAFNPSLESSVTKGKHMIPVLNAIGTDVACVGNHDFDFGVKQFEALTEKCKFPWLIANVLDPALGKDVPLGNAKPTHMMTSSNGIKIGIIGLGEREWLDTINSLPPDLIYKSASATAKELVPRLKADGAEIIICLSHQREPNDVKLAEQTDGLIDIILGGHDHFYNHQLINGTHVLRSGTDFKNLSYIEVRRSKERPGKWDFDIWRRDVTSKVKEHYPSTKLVKNLTADLKKSLAKPIGWCAMPLDARFSTVRTKESNIGNFVCDIMRQHYHADCCIMASGTIRGDQIYPPGAVRMKDVTTCFPFE
;
A
#
# COMPACT_ATOMS: atom_id res chain seq x y z
N MET A 1 17.56 21.54 -1.83
CA MET A 1 17.22 20.91 -0.54
C MET A 1 17.94 19.56 -0.48
N GLY A 2 18.83 19.34 0.50
CA GLY A 2 19.54 18.07 0.61
C GLY A 2 18.57 16.94 0.91
N ARG A 3 18.71 15.78 0.24
CA ARG A 3 17.97 14.57 0.62
C ARG A 3 18.30 14.27 2.09
N GLN A 4 17.30 14.33 2.97
CA GLN A 4 17.45 13.83 4.33
C GLN A 4 17.82 12.34 4.27
N GLU A 5 18.86 11.94 5.00
CA GLU A 5 19.26 10.55 5.10
C GLU A 5 18.15 9.69 5.73
N SER A 6 17.98 8.48 5.20
CA SER A 6 17.03 7.50 5.75
C SER A 6 17.52 6.98 7.10
N SER A 7 16.60 6.82 8.06
CA SER A 7 16.93 6.35 9.42
C SER A 7 15.93 5.33 9.93
N ALA A 8 16.46 4.26 10.52
CA ALA A 8 15.67 3.27 11.24
C ALA A 8 15.16 3.78 12.59
N GLU A 9 15.74 4.86 13.12
CA GLU A 9 15.27 5.47 14.37
C GLU A 9 13.94 6.22 14.14
N PRO A 10 13.02 6.23 15.14
CA PRO A 10 11.79 7.00 15.05
C PRO A 10 12.06 8.49 14.80
N ARG A 11 11.39 9.06 13.79
CA ARG A 11 11.44 10.49 13.49
C ARG A 11 10.07 11.10 13.70
N VAL A 12 10.00 12.14 14.53
CA VAL A 12 8.77 12.89 14.76
C VAL A 12 8.30 13.47 13.44
N THR A 13 7.09 13.10 13.03
CA THR A 13 6.37 13.67 11.88
C THR A 13 5.41 14.75 12.37
N TYR A 14 4.73 14.48 13.48
CA TYR A 14 3.87 15.43 14.17
C TYR A 14 3.94 15.17 15.67
N SER A 15 3.87 16.24 16.46
CA SER A 15 3.65 16.14 17.90
C SER A 15 2.54 17.08 18.31
N SER A 16 1.69 16.63 19.22
CA SER A 16 0.61 17.44 19.76
C SER A 16 1.11 18.52 20.72
N GLY A 17 2.42 18.59 21.01
CA GLY A 17 3.01 19.56 21.93
C GLY A 17 2.71 19.29 23.41
N ARG A 18 2.15 18.12 23.76
CA ARG A 18 1.87 17.77 25.16
C ARG A 18 3.17 17.71 25.96
N SER A 19 3.30 18.62 26.92
CA SER A 19 4.35 18.62 27.92
C SER A 19 4.06 17.56 28.98
N GLY A 20 4.44 16.30 28.73
CA GLY A 20 4.29 15.22 29.70
C GLY A 20 4.48 13.84 29.10
N GLY A 21 5.73 13.41 28.94
CA GLY A 21 6.10 12.08 28.45
C GLY A 21 5.84 10.93 29.44
N GLY A 22 4.82 11.04 30.31
CA GLY A 22 4.56 10.09 31.40
C GLY A 22 3.30 9.23 31.25
N ASP A 23 2.29 9.70 30.51
CA ASP A 23 1.01 8.96 30.39
C ASP A 23 1.07 8.01 29.18
N ALA A 24 0.82 6.73 29.43
CA ALA A 24 0.67 5.72 28.38
C ALA A 24 -0.42 6.16 27.37
N PRO A 25 -0.24 5.91 26.06
CA PRO A 25 -1.22 6.28 25.07
C PRO A 25 -2.53 5.48 25.24
N ASP A 26 -3.66 6.14 24.98
CA ASP A 26 -4.98 5.50 24.98
C ASP A 26 -5.08 4.49 23.83
N LEU A 27 -4.51 4.81 22.66
CA LEU A 27 -4.42 3.92 21.51
C LEU A 27 -3.03 3.96 20.88
N ARG A 28 -2.63 2.83 20.33
CA ARG A 28 -1.37 2.66 19.59
C ARG A 28 -1.70 2.10 18.22
N ILE A 29 -1.33 2.83 17.18
CA ILE A 29 -1.68 2.49 15.80
C ILE A 29 -0.40 2.41 14.97
N MET A 30 -0.28 1.37 14.17
CA MET A 30 0.72 1.24 13.11
C MET A 30 0.02 1.31 11.77
N HIS A 31 0.49 2.17 10.86
CA HIS A 31 -0.08 2.35 9.53
C HIS A 31 0.97 2.15 8.43
N TYR A 32 0.57 1.42 7.39
CA TYR A 32 1.31 1.24 6.14
C TYR A 32 0.34 1.15 4.95
N ASN A 33 0.84 1.30 3.73
CA ASN A 33 0.06 1.35 2.50
C ASN A 33 0.93 0.89 1.31
N ASP A 34 0.30 0.50 0.21
CA ASP A 34 0.91 0.26 -1.11
C ASP A 34 2.14 -0.65 -1.05
N VAL A 35 1.92 -1.96 -0.86
CA VAL A 35 2.99 -2.95 -0.68
C VAL A 35 2.96 -4.02 -1.77
N TYR A 36 3.82 -3.86 -2.76
CA TYR A 36 3.82 -4.72 -3.93
C TYR A 36 4.94 -5.76 -3.88
N HIS A 37 6.09 -5.36 -3.35
CA HIS A 37 7.29 -6.18 -3.30
C HIS A 37 7.59 -6.69 -1.89
N VAL A 38 7.84 -7.99 -1.77
CA VAL A 38 8.21 -8.63 -0.49
C VAL A 38 9.72 -8.58 -0.23
N ASP A 39 10.52 -8.49 -1.29
CA ASP A 39 11.98 -8.39 -1.23
C ASP A 39 12.42 -6.93 -0.99
N ALA A 40 13.66 -6.77 -0.49
CA ALA A 40 14.25 -5.45 -0.31
C ALA A 40 14.71 -4.85 -1.66
N SER A 41 14.54 -3.54 -1.81
CA SER A 41 15.09 -2.78 -2.93
C SER A 41 16.59 -2.51 -2.75
N SER A 42 17.26 -2.09 -3.83
CA SER A 42 18.71 -1.83 -3.84
C SER A 42 19.13 -0.51 -3.19
N ALA A 43 18.20 0.41 -2.96
CA ALA A 43 18.48 1.76 -2.45
C ALA A 43 17.75 2.04 -1.14
N GLU A 44 18.37 2.83 -0.27
CA GLU A 44 17.74 3.24 0.99
C GLU A 44 16.55 4.19 0.76
N PRO A 45 15.49 4.09 1.58
CA PRO A 45 15.22 2.97 2.50
C PRO A 45 14.91 1.67 1.74
N VAL A 46 15.61 0.59 2.10
CA VAL A 46 15.57 -0.65 1.32
C VAL A 46 14.21 -1.36 1.39
N GLY A 47 13.46 -1.20 2.47
CA GLY A 47 12.18 -1.89 2.66
C GLY A 47 12.32 -3.39 2.88
N GLY A 48 11.40 -4.15 2.29
CA GLY A 48 11.37 -5.61 2.36
C GLY A 48 10.65 -6.14 3.60
N PHE A 49 9.77 -7.10 3.37
CA PHE A 49 8.89 -7.67 4.39
C PHE A 49 9.64 -8.22 5.63
N PRO A 50 10.80 -8.89 5.53
CA PRO A 50 11.48 -9.42 6.71
C PRO A 50 11.99 -8.35 7.68
N ARG A 51 12.44 -7.19 7.19
CA ARG A 51 12.89 -6.07 8.04
C ARG A 51 11.70 -5.31 8.61
N PHE A 52 10.67 -5.11 7.79
CA PHE A 52 9.42 -4.52 8.23
C PHE A 52 8.82 -5.32 9.39
N MET A 53 8.82 -6.65 9.31
CA MET A 53 8.35 -7.51 10.39
C MET A 53 9.15 -7.39 11.68
N THR A 54 10.46 -7.11 11.62
CA THR A 54 11.24 -6.80 12.82
C THR A 54 10.70 -5.55 13.51
N MET A 55 10.40 -4.49 12.76
CA MET A 55 9.80 -3.29 13.33
C MET A 55 8.37 -3.53 13.85
N CYS A 56 7.53 -4.29 13.13
CA CYS A 56 6.20 -4.65 13.63
C CYS A 56 6.28 -5.39 14.97
N LYS A 57 7.23 -6.32 15.10
CA LYS A 57 7.46 -7.08 16.35
C LYS A 57 8.03 -6.19 17.45
N GLU A 58 8.90 -5.24 17.12
CA GLU A 58 9.39 -4.25 18.08
C GLU A 58 8.22 -3.44 18.66
N TYR A 59 7.33 -2.90 17.83
CA TYR A 59 6.17 -2.16 18.33
C TYR A 59 5.17 -3.05 19.07
N ARG A 60 4.94 -4.27 18.60
CA ARG A 60 3.94 -5.14 19.23
C ARG A 60 4.42 -5.74 20.55
N ASN A 61 5.69 -6.11 20.65
CA ASN A 61 6.22 -6.95 21.73
C ASN A 61 7.42 -6.34 22.48
N GLY A 62 7.90 -5.16 22.09
CA GLY A 62 9.02 -4.50 22.76
C GLY A 62 8.69 -4.19 24.22
N SER A 63 9.65 -4.40 25.12
CA SER A 63 9.46 -4.18 26.56
C SER A 63 9.09 -2.74 26.90
N GLN A 64 9.51 -1.77 26.07
CA GLN A 64 9.14 -0.36 26.19
C GLN A 64 7.64 -0.10 25.99
N PHE A 65 6.91 -1.06 25.40
CA PHE A 65 5.47 -0.99 25.17
C PHE A 65 4.66 -1.88 26.12
N ALA A 66 5.32 -2.58 27.04
CA ALA A 66 4.63 -3.43 28.01
C ALA A 66 3.67 -2.61 28.89
N GLY A 67 2.46 -3.13 29.09
CA GLY A 67 1.42 -2.47 29.88
C GLY A 67 0.68 -1.33 29.18
N GLN A 68 1.04 -1.01 27.93
CA GLN A 68 0.29 -0.06 27.10
C GLN A 68 -0.84 -0.76 26.33
N SER A 69 -1.72 0.01 25.68
CA SER A 69 -2.76 -0.54 24.81
C SER A 69 -2.16 -1.45 23.72
N GLU A 70 -2.92 -2.45 23.29
CA GLU A 70 -2.47 -3.35 22.22
C GLU A 70 -2.33 -2.58 20.90
N LEU A 71 -1.33 -2.97 20.10
CA LEU A 71 -1.05 -2.30 18.84
C LEU A 71 -2.10 -2.67 17.78
N ILE A 72 -2.81 -1.67 17.28
CA ILE A 72 -3.72 -1.79 16.13
C ILE A 72 -2.93 -1.55 14.84
N THR A 73 -3.07 -2.42 13.86
CA THR A 73 -2.35 -2.36 12.59
C THR A 73 -3.32 -2.14 11.44
N LEU A 74 -3.21 -0.99 10.79
CA LEU A 74 -4.11 -0.55 9.72
C LEU A 74 -3.37 -0.48 8.39
N PHE A 75 -4.04 -0.91 7.32
CA PHE A 75 -3.47 -0.97 5.98
C PHE A 75 -4.35 -0.22 4.98
N SER A 76 -3.79 0.67 4.17
CA SER A 76 -4.59 1.45 3.21
C SER A 76 -4.60 0.86 1.80
N GLY A 77 -4.51 -0.47 1.66
CA GLY A 77 -4.74 -1.16 0.38
C GLY A 77 -3.55 -1.17 -0.56
N ASP A 78 -3.77 -1.79 -1.73
CA ASP A 78 -2.77 -2.07 -2.76
C ASP A 78 -1.72 -3.07 -2.30
N ALA A 79 -2.12 -4.34 -2.26
CA ALA A 79 -1.22 -5.45 -1.95
C ALA A 79 -1.11 -6.46 -3.09
N PHE A 80 -2.17 -6.68 -3.86
CA PHE A 80 -2.21 -7.86 -4.73
C PHE A 80 -1.51 -7.71 -6.08
N ASN A 81 -1.31 -6.49 -6.57
CA ASN A 81 -0.62 -6.12 -7.82
C ASN A 81 -0.07 -4.68 -7.68
N PRO A 82 0.91 -4.19 -8.47
CA PRO A 82 1.73 -4.88 -9.45
C PRO A 82 3.07 -5.37 -8.89
N SER A 83 3.36 -6.66 -9.07
CA SER A 83 4.67 -7.22 -8.80
C SER A 83 4.95 -8.41 -9.71
N LEU A 84 6.22 -8.78 -9.84
CA LEU A 84 6.56 -9.96 -10.62
C LEU A 84 5.96 -11.23 -9.99
N GLU A 85 5.87 -11.22 -8.67
CA GLU A 85 5.23 -12.24 -7.86
C GLU A 85 3.72 -12.31 -8.10
N SER A 86 3.06 -11.15 -8.22
CA SER A 86 1.63 -11.09 -8.52
C SER A 86 1.31 -11.57 -9.93
N SER A 87 2.12 -11.27 -10.95
CA SER A 87 1.84 -11.70 -12.33
C SER A 87 1.74 -13.23 -12.46
N VAL A 88 2.49 -13.99 -11.65
CA VAL A 88 2.45 -15.46 -11.61
C VAL A 88 1.44 -15.99 -10.59
N THR A 89 1.43 -15.45 -9.37
CA THR A 89 0.61 -15.99 -8.27
C THR A 89 -0.81 -15.43 -8.23
N LYS A 90 -1.09 -14.40 -9.03
CA LYS A 90 -2.34 -13.63 -9.05
C LYS A 90 -2.69 -13.11 -7.64
N GLY A 91 -1.72 -12.43 -7.00
CA GLY A 91 -1.83 -11.85 -5.65
C GLY A 91 -1.73 -12.83 -4.47
N LYS A 92 -1.82 -14.15 -4.69
CA LYS A 92 -1.86 -15.17 -3.61
C LYS A 92 -0.66 -15.12 -2.65
N HIS A 93 0.50 -14.69 -3.14
CA HIS A 93 1.72 -14.60 -2.33
C HIS A 93 1.60 -13.60 -1.16
N MET A 94 0.73 -12.59 -1.26
CA MET A 94 0.58 -11.57 -0.22
C MET A 94 -0.33 -11.98 0.94
N ILE A 95 -1.19 -12.99 0.77
CA ILE A 95 -2.06 -13.48 1.85
C ILE A 95 -1.25 -13.85 3.11
N PRO A 96 -0.24 -14.74 3.06
CA PRO A 96 0.53 -15.09 4.25
C PRO A 96 1.37 -13.92 4.78
N VAL A 97 1.75 -12.97 3.93
CA VAL A 97 2.47 -11.74 4.31
C VAL A 97 1.58 -10.86 5.17
N LEU A 98 0.42 -10.45 4.66
CA LEU A 98 -0.53 -9.58 5.37
C LEU A 98 -1.04 -10.22 6.67
N ASN A 99 -1.32 -11.53 6.64
CA ASN A 99 -1.72 -12.27 7.84
C ASN A 99 -0.60 -12.35 8.90
N ALA A 100 0.66 -12.42 8.49
CA ALA A 100 1.80 -12.47 9.40
C ALA A 100 2.12 -11.09 10.01
N ILE A 101 1.88 -10.00 9.27
CA ILE A 101 1.93 -8.63 9.80
C ILE A 101 0.95 -8.49 10.97
N GLY A 102 -0.19 -9.17 10.92
CA GLY A 102 -1.25 -9.02 11.90
C GLY A 102 -1.99 -7.70 11.68
N THR A 103 -2.36 -7.44 10.43
CA THR A 103 -3.26 -6.35 10.05
C THR A 103 -4.63 -6.61 10.64
N ASP A 104 -5.24 -5.58 11.21
CA ASP A 104 -6.56 -5.65 11.83
C ASP A 104 -7.67 -5.23 10.86
N VAL A 105 -7.42 -4.25 10.00
CA VAL A 105 -8.36 -3.75 8.97
C VAL A 105 -7.57 -3.21 7.77
N ALA A 106 -8.09 -3.44 6.57
CA ALA A 106 -7.55 -2.89 5.33
C ALA A 106 -8.57 -2.04 4.56
N CYS A 107 -8.13 -0.99 3.86
CA CYS A 107 -8.88 -0.42 2.73
C CYS A 107 -8.61 -1.26 1.48
N VAL A 108 -9.57 -1.30 0.56
CA VAL A 108 -9.33 -1.78 -0.80
C VAL A 108 -8.61 -0.70 -1.60
N GLY A 109 -7.50 -1.06 -2.23
CA GLY A 109 -6.80 -0.23 -3.19
C GLY A 109 -7.11 -0.61 -4.63
N ASN A 110 -6.60 0.18 -5.57
CA ASN A 110 -6.93 -0.04 -6.96
C ASN A 110 -6.41 -1.31 -7.57
N HIS A 111 -5.16 -1.61 -7.26
CA HIS A 111 -4.48 -2.76 -7.81
C HIS A 111 -4.89 -4.07 -7.12
N ASP A 112 -5.73 -4.01 -6.07
CA ASP A 112 -6.30 -5.20 -5.45
C ASP A 112 -7.33 -5.90 -6.36
N PHE A 113 -7.90 -5.19 -7.36
CA PHE A 113 -8.84 -5.76 -8.34
C PHE A 113 -8.23 -6.04 -9.72
N ASP A 114 -6.93 -5.87 -9.93
CA ASP A 114 -6.31 -6.04 -11.26
C ASP A 114 -6.51 -7.45 -11.84
N PHE A 115 -6.66 -8.46 -10.98
CA PHE A 115 -6.97 -9.83 -11.39
C PHE A 115 -8.47 -10.17 -11.38
N GLY A 116 -9.32 -9.16 -11.27
CA GLY A 116 -10.77 -9.24 -11.27
C GLY A 116 -11.39 -9.44 -9.88
N VAL A 117 -12.65 -9.03 -9.75
CA VAL A 117 -13.42 -9.03 -8.49
C VAL A 117 -13.49 -10.41 -7.83
N LYS A 118 -13.73 -11.47 -8.62
CA LYS A 118 -13.78 -12.85 -8.07
C LYS A 118 -12.44 -13.30 -7.47
N GLN A 119 -11.33 -12.86 -8.06
CA GLN A 119 -10.01 -13.18 -7.53
C GLN A 119 -9.78 -12.40 -6.24
N PHE A 120 -10.13 -11.11 -6.20
CA PHE A 120 -10.11 -10.32 -4.97
C PHE A 120 -10.91 -10.98 -3.84
N GLU A 121 -12.15 -11.41 -4.08
CA GLU A 121 -12.99 -12.11 -3.10
C GLU A 121 -12.30 -13.39 -2.58
N ALA A 122 -11.76 -14.22 -3.49
CA ALA A 122 -11.08 -15.46 -3.12
C ALA A 122 -9.75 -15.24 -2.36
N LEU A 123 -9.10 -14.08 -2.55
CA LEU A 123 -7.90 -13.69 -1.81
C LEU A 123 -8.26 -13.17 -0.42
N THR A 124 -9.22 -12.24 -0.35
CA THR A 124 -9.64 -11.57 0.88
C THR A 124 -10.36 -12.50 1.86
N GLU A 125 -11.06 -13.54 1.39
CA GLU A 125 -11.61 -14.60 2.24
C GLU A 125 -10.54 -15.33 3.07
N LYS A 126 -9.29 -15.32 2.59
CA LYS A 126 -8.14 -15.95 3.28
C LYS A 126 -7.35 -14.97 4.14
N CYS A 127 -7.70 -13.67 4.13
CA CYS A 127 -7.19 -12.68 5.06
C CYS A 127 -7.92 -12.82 6.41
N LYS A 128 -7.20 -12.56 7.51
CA LYS A 128 -7.76 -12.64 8.88
C LYS A 128 -8.44 -11.35 9.34
N PHE A 129 -8.63 -10.39 8.43
CA PHE A 129 -9.13 -9.05 8.68
C PHE A 129 -10.09 -8.64 7.56
N PRO A 130 -11.06 -7.74 7.86
CA PRO A 130 -11.94 -7.21 6.84
C PRO A 130 -11.22 -6.21 5.91
N TRP A 131 -11.65 -6.22 4.66
CA TRP A 131 -11.33 -5.22 3.65
C TRP A 131 -12.49 -4.25 3.50
N LEU A 132 -12.19 -2.95 3.42
CA LEU A 132 -13.16 -1.87 3.45
C LEU A 132 -13.19 -1.03 2.19
N ILE A 133 -14.40 -0.74 1.73
CA ILE A 133 -14.70 0.29 0.74
C ILE A 133 -16.19 0.63 0.83
N ALA A 134 -16.53 1.88 1.05
CA ALA A 134 -17.91 2.29 1.28
C ALA A 134 -18.56 2.94 0.06
N ASN A 135 -17.77 3.45 -0.87
CA ASN A 135 -18.22 4.41 -1.87
C ASN A 135 -18.10 3.92 -3.32
N VAL A 136 -17.77 2.65 -3.53
CA VAL A 136 -17.89 1.95 -4.81
C VAL A 136 -18.82 0.77 -4.60
N LEU A 137 -19.99 0.82 -5.22
CA LEU A 137 -21.05 -0.16 -5.03
C LEU A 137 -21.24 -0.98 -6.31
N ASP A 138 -21.59 -2.24 -6.13
CA ASP A 138 -21.93 -3.16 -7.21
C ASP A 138 -23.42 -3.53 -7.13
N PRO A 139 -24.27 -2.92 -7.97
CA PRO A 139 -25.70 -3.23 -7.99
C PRO A 139 -26.04 -4.70 -8.24
N ALA A 140 -25.13 -5.46 -8.86
CA ALA A 140 -25.32 -6.90 -9.08
C ALA A 140 -25.20 -7.71 -7.78
N LEU A 141 -24.50 -7.20 -6.78
CA LEU A 141 -24.42 -7.78 -5.42
C LEU A 141 -25.57 -7.29 -4.52
N GLY A 142 -26.10 -6.12 -4.83
CA GLY A 142 -27.24 -5.50 -4.14
C GLY A 142 -27.11 -3.97 -4.12
N LYS A 143 -28.24 -3.28 -3.90
CA LYS A 143 -28.34 -1.81 -4.06
C LYS A 143 -27.26 -1.01 -3.30
N ASP A 144 -26.90 -1.44 -2.09
CA ASP A 144 -25.95 -0.76 -1.21
C ASP A 144 -24.81 -1.70 -0.79
N VAL A 145 -24.48 -2.69 -1.62
CA VAL A 145 -23.37 -3.64 -1.37
C VAL A 145 -22.10 -3.12 -2.05
N PRO A 146 -20.99 -2.95 -1.31
CA PRO A 146 -19.73 -2.55 -1.90
C PRO A 146 -19.13 -3.60 -2.85
N LEU A 147 -18.31 -3.12 -3.78
CA LEU A 147 -17.60 -3.94 -4.74
C LEU A 147 -16.78 -5.05 -4.06
N GLY A 148 -16.85 -6.26 -4.62
CA GLY A 148 -16.10 -7.42 -4.14
C GLY A 148 -16.51 -7.92 -2.76
N ASN A 149 -17.77 -7.68 -2.35
CA ASN A 149 -18.30 -8.05 -1.04
C ASN A 149 -17.48 -7.48 0.14
N ALA A 150 -16.74 -6.41 -0.09
CA ALA A 150 -16.04 -5.69 0.97
C ALA A 150 -17.04 -4.97 1.89
N LYS A 151 -16.60 -4.62 3.10
CA LYS A 151 -17.47 -3.93 4.07
C LYS A 151 -17.38 -2.41 3.88
N PRO A 152 -18.44 -1.64 4.08
CA PRO A 152 -18.33 -0.18 4.02
C PRO A 152 -17.59 0.38 5.25
N THR A 153 -17.89 -0.18 6.42
CA THR A 153 -17.33 0.26 7.71
C THR A 153 -17.00 -0.93 8.59
N HIS A 154 -16.23 -0.69 9.64
CA HIS A 154 -15.92 -1.65 10.69
C HIS A 154 -15.85 -0.96 12.05
N MET A 155 -16.46 -1.57 13.07
CA MET A 155 -16.33 -1.13 14.46
C MET A 155 -15.33 -2.06 15.17
N MET A 156 -14.28 -1.49 15.74
CA MET A 156 -13.33 -2.20 16.60
C MET A 156 -13.46 -1.72 18.04
N THR A 157 -13.07 -2.57 18.98
CA THR A 157 -12.90 -2.19 20.39
C THR A 157 -11.44 -2.47 20.77
N SER A 158 -10.72 -1.44 21.22
CA SER A 158 -9.34 -1.60 21.67
C SER A 158 -9.25 -2.41 22.97
N SER A 159 -8.03 -2.83 23.35
CA SER A 159 -7.80 -3.64 24.55
C SER A 159 -8.20 -2.94 25.87
N ASN A 160 -8.32 -1.61 25.86
CA ASN A 160 -8.80 -0.79 26.98
C ASN A 160 -10.25 -0.31 26.80
N GLY A 161 -11.00 -0.87 25.86
CA GLY A 161 -12.45 -0.67 25.72
C GLY A 161 -12.87 0.51 24.83
N ILE A 162 -11.94 1.23 24.21
CA ILE A 162 -12.26 2.37 23.33
C ILE A 162 -12.85 1.85 22.03
N LYS A 163 -14.01 2.39 21.64
CA LYS A 163 -14.68 2.04 20.39
C LYS A 163 -14.16 2.89 19.22
N ILE A 164 -13.70 2.23 18.16
CA ILE A 164 -13.06 2.82 17.00
C ILE A 164 -13.93 2.55 15.77
N GLY A 165 -14.49 3.61 15.20
CA GLY A 165 -15.23 3.53 13.94
C GLY A 165 -14.29 3.70 12.76
N ILE A 166 -14.27 2.73 11.85
CA ILE A 166 -13.40 2.72 10.68
C ILE A 166 -14.26 2.72 9.42
N ILE A 167 -13.92 3.59 8.46
CA ILE A 167 -14.54 3.67 7.14
C ILE A 167 -13.48 3.48 6.06
N GLY A 168 -13.81 2.73 4.99
CA GLY A 168 -12.95 2.59 3.81
C GLY A 168 -13.45 3.47 2.66
N LEU A 169 -12.58 4.22 1.99
CA LEU A 169 -12.95 5.08 0.85
C LEU A 169 -11.93 4.98 -0.29
N GLY A 170 -12.40 4.99 -1.54
CA GLY A 170 -11.57 5.05 -2.74
C GLY A 170 -11.87 6.26 -3.61
N GLU A 171 -10.94 6.65 -4.49
CA GLU A 171 -11.18 7.76 -5.44
C GLU A 171 -11.98 7.30 -6.66
N ARG A 172 -12.51 8.25 -7.45
CA ARG A 172 -13.32 7.90 -8.63
C ARG A 172 -12.43 7.44 -9.77
N GLU A 173 -11.34 8.16 -9.96
CA GLU A 173 -10.36 8.01 -11.04
C GLU A 173 -9.73 6.61 -11.03
N TRP A 174 -9.64 6.00 -9.86
CA TRP A 174 -9.33 4.59 -9.68
C TRP A 174 -10.12 3.69 -10.66
N LEU A 175 -11.44 3.87 -10.79
CA LEU A 175 -12.25 2.94 -11.58
C LEU A 175 -11.81 2.86 -13.05
N ASP A 176 -11.22 3.94 -13.57
CA ASP A 176 -10.70 4.01 -14.92
C ASP A 176 -9.30 3.37 -15.08
N THR A 177 -8.61 3.03 -13.97
CA THR A 177 -7.29 2.40 -13.99
C THR A 177 -7.33 0.87 -14.00
N ILE A 178 -8.50 0.26 -13.76
CA ILE A 178 -8.62 -1.21 -13.72
C ILE A 178 -9.20 -1.73 -15.04
N ASN A 179 -8.49 -2.68 -15.65
CA ASN A 179 -8.85 -3.24 -16.95
C ASN A 179 -10.13 -4.11 -16.95
N SER A 180 -10.56 -4.60 -15.78
CA SER A 180 -11.64 -5.59 -15.68
C SER A 180 -12.51 -5.38 -14.43
N LEU A 181 -13.35 -4.34 -14.48
CA LEU A 181 -14.43 -4.12 -13.51
C LEU A 181 -15.80 -4.55 -14.07
N PRO A 182 -16.76 -4.92 -13.20
CA PRO A 182 -18.16 -5.07 -13.60
C PRO A 182 -18.69 -3.78 -14.25
N PRO A 183 -19.62 -3.88 -15.21
CA PRO A 183 -20.33 -2.70 -15.70
C PRO A 183 -21.20 -2.09 -14.59
N ASP A 184 -21.63 -0.85 -14.79
CA ASP A 184 -22.66 -0.18 -13.97
C ASP A 184 -22.33 0.01 -12.49
N LEU A 185 -21.04 0.00 -12.12
CA LEU A 185 -20.62 0.35 -10.76
C LEU A 185 -21.08 1.76 -10.39
N ILE A 186 -21.58 1.90 -9.16
CA ILE A 186 -22.03 3.17 -8.63
C ILE A 186 -20.94 3.74 -7.72
N TYR A 187 -20.31 4.81 -8.18
CA TYR A 187 -19.43 5.63 -7.35
C TYR A 187 -20.23 6.70 -6.60
N LYS A 188 -20.08 6.73 -5.27
CA LYS A 188 -20.51 7.83 -4.41
C LYS A 188 -19.29 8.68 -4.04
N SER A 189 -19.46 10.00 -3.97
CA SER A 189 -18.37 10.90 -3.51
C SER A 189 -17.87 10.48 -2.13
N ALA A 190 -16.55 10.37 -1.96
CA ALA A 190 -15.92 10.04 -0.69
C ALA A 190 -16.43 10.92 0.47
N SER A 191 -16.45 12.25 0.28
CA SER A 191 -16.94 13.20 1.28
C SER A 191 -18.43 13.04 1.58
N ALA A 192 -19.26 12.75 0.58
CA ALA A 192 -20.69 12.52 0.79
C ALA A 192 -20.92 11.22 1.58
N THR A 193 -20.21 10.15 1.23
CA THR A 193 -20.26 8.86 1.93
C THR A 193 -19.79 8.98 3.37
N ALA A 194 -18.68 9.72 3.62
CA ALA A 194 -18.20 9.99 4.97
C ALA A 194 -19.25 10.74 5.81
N LYS A 195 -19.88 11.78 5.24
CA LYS A 195 -20.95 12.55 5.91
C LYS A 195 -22.18 11.71 6.23
N GLU A 196 -22.46 10.66 5.45
CA GLU A 196 -23.55 9.73 5.73
C GLU A 196 -23.19 8.72 6.83
N LEU A 197 -22.02 8.07 6.72
CA LEU A 197 -21.69 6.89 7.51
C LEU A 197 -21.04 7.20 8.85
N VAL A 198 -20.26 8.28 8.95
CA VAL A 198 -19.59 8.63 10.22
C VAL A 198 -20.59 8.95 11.33
N PRO A 199 -21.69 9.71 11.10
CA PRO A 199 -22.70 9.92 12.14
C PRO A 199 -23.33 8.61 12.65
N ARG A 200 -23.51 7.61 11.78
CA ARG A 200 -24.01 6.29 12.18
C ARG A 200 -23.02 5.56 13.07
N LEU A 201 -21.73 5.54 12.70
CA LEU A 201 -20.67 4.97 13.54
C LEU A 201 -20.61 5.65 14.92
N LYS A 202 -20.74 6.98 14.99
CA LYS A 202 -20.80 7.70 16.27
C LYS A 202 -22.05 7.35 17.07
N ALA A 203 -23.21 7.22 16.43
CA ALA A 203 -24.45 6.77 17.09
C ALA A 203 -24.33 5.35 17.65
N ASP A 204 -23.59 4.47 16.97
CA ASP A 204 -23.27 3.11 17.43
C ASP A 204 -22.17 3.08 18.52
N GLY A 205 -21.64 4.26 18.88
CA GLY A 205 -20.75 4.49 20.01
C GLY A 205 -19.27 4.61 19.67
N ALA A 206 -18.88 4.82 18.41
CA ALA A 206 -17.50 5.14 18.07
C ALA A 206 -17.04 6.43 18.77
N GLU A 207 -15.93 6.35 19.52
CA GLU A 207 -15.31 7.48 20.21
C GLU A 207 -14.26 8.18 19.34
N ILE A 208 -13.69 7.45 18.38
CA ILE A 208 -12.72 7.95 17.39
C ILE A 208 -13.10 7.41 16.01
N ILE A 209 -12.92 8.25 15.00
CA ILE A 209 -13.20 7.92 13.59
C ILE A 209 -11.92 7.93 12.79
N ILE A 210 -11.61 6.77 12.21
CA ILE A 210 -10.47 6.57 11.30
C ILE A 210 -11.01 6.31 9.90
N CYS A 211 -10.52 7.05 8.92
CA CYS A 211 -10.74 6.74 7.52
C CYS A 211 -9.51 6.04 6.96
N LEU A 212 -9.67 4.82 6.45
CA LEU A 212 -8.68 4.21 5.57
C LEU A 212 -9.05 4.59 4.13
N SER A 213 -8.14 5.28 3.45
CA SER A 213 -8.39 5.86 2.15
C SER A 213 -7.39 5.33 1.13
N HIS A 214 -7.89 4.95 -0.04
CA HIS A 214 -7.05 4.68 -1.21
C HIS A 214 -7.36 5.71 -2.30
N GLN A 215 -6.89 6.92 -2.06
CA GLN A 215 -7.09 8.11 -2.90
C GLN A 215 -5.75 8.81 -3.07
N ARG A 216 -5.60 9.62 -4.13
CA ARG A 216 -4.48 10.58 -4.20
C ARG A 216 -4.57 11.64 -3.12
N GLU A 217 -3.43 12.19 -2.74
CA GLU A 217 -3.34 13.23 -1.70
C GLU A 217 -4.30 14.40 -1.89
N PRO A 218 -4.47 14.99 -3.09
CA PRO A 218 -5.43 16.09 -3.27
C PRO A 218 -6.87 15.71 -2.93
N ASN A 219 -7.24 14.45 -3.16
CA ASN A 219 -8.58 13.94 -2.85
C ASN A 219 -8.75 13.67 -1.34
N ASP A 220 -7.70 13.24 -0.63
CA ASP A 220 -7.71 13.16 0.83
C ASP A 220 -7.75 14.53 1.52
N VAL A 221 -6.99 15.50 0.99
CA VAL A 221 -7.04 16.91 1.43
C VAL A 221 -8.45 17.44 1.29
N LYS A 222 -9.06 17.27 0.11
CA LYS A 222 -10.44 17.66 -0.16
C LYS A 222 -11.44 16.94 0.76
N LEU A 223 -11.22 15.66 1.06
CA LEU A 223 -12.05 14.91 2.01
C LEU A 223 -11.98 15.52 3.41
N ALA A 224 -10.78 15.84 3.91
CA ALA A 224 -10.59 16.49 5.21
C ALA A 224 -11.28 17.86 5.26
N GLU A 225 -11.06 18.71 4.25
CA GLU A 225 -11.69 20.04 4.15
C GLU A 225 -13.22 19.95 4.14
N GLN A 226 -13.77 19.02 3.36
CA GLN A 226 -15.21 18.92 3.17
C GLN A 226 -15.92 18.23 4.34
N THR A 227 -15.24 17.39 5.10
CA THR A 227 -15.80 16.71 6.28
C THR A 227 -15.63 17.49 7.57
N ASP A 228 -14.75 18.50 7.58
CA ASP A 228 -14.63 19.53 8.62
C ASP A 228 -14.58 18.97 10.06
N GLY A 229 -13.59 18.11 10.33
CA GLY A 229 -13.36 17.55 11.66
C GLY A 229 -14.34 16.44 12.08
N LEU A 230 -15.14 15.92 11.14
CA LEU A 230 -15.97 14.73 11.33
C LEU A 230 -15.14 13.45 11.50
N ILE A 231 -14.01 13.37 10.79
CA ILE A 231 -13.00 12.31 10.83
C ILE A 231 -11.80 12.80 11.64
N ASP A 232 -11.27 11.99 12.56
CA ASP A 232 -10.12 12.39 13.39
C ASP A 232 -8.80 12.20 12.63
N ILE A 233 -8.66 11.10 11.89
CA ILE A 233 -7.50 10.82 11.04
C ILE A 233 -7.88 10.07 9.76
N ILE A 234 -7.34 10.53 8.64
CA ILE A 234 -7.34 9.87 7.34
C ILE A 234 -5.95 9.25 7.14
N LEU A 235 -5.94 7.93 6.99
CA LEU A 235 -4.78 7.13 6.65
C LEU A 235 -4.89 6.77 5.18
N GLY A 236 -4.05 7.37 4.34
CA GLY A 236 -4.11 7.31 2.89
C GLY A 236 -3.07 6.37 2.25
N GLY A 237 -3.27 6.07 0.97
CA GLY A 237 -2.36 5.31 0.10
C GLY A 237 -2.22 5.93 -1.30
N HIS A 238 -2.01 5.08 -2.30
CA HIS A 238 -2.02 5.35 -3.75
C HIS A 238 -0.83 6.15 -4.32
N ASP A 239 -0.35 7.20 -3.65
CA ASP A 239 0.70 8.07 -4.22
C ASP A 239 2.14 7.60 -4.00
N HIS A 240 2.33 6.56 -3.17
CA HIS A 240 3.62 5.91 -2.86
C HIS A 240 4.67 6.79 -2.15
N PHE A 241 4.28 7.95 -1.62
CA PHE A 241 5.17 8.80 -0.83
C PHE A 241 4.67 8.96 0.62
N TYR A 242 5.61 9.32 1.50
CA TYR A 242 5.31 9.63 2.89
C TYR A 242 5.01 11.11 3.02
N ASN A 243 3.85 11.47 3.58
CA ASN A 243 3.54 12.85 3.93
C ASN A 243 2.50 12.92 5.06
N HIS A 244 2.52 14.03 5.78
CA HIS A 244 1.53 14.34 6.83
C HIS A 244 1.07 15.79 6.72
N GLN A 245 -0.22 16.00 6.88
CA GLN A 245 -0.84 17.32 6.98
C GLN A 245 -1.92 17.32 8.09
N LEU A 246 -2.18 18.48 8.68
CA LEU A 246 -3.29 18.69 9.61
C LEU A 246 -4.25 19.70 8.99
N ILE A 247 -5.46 19.26 8.65
CA ILE A 247 -6.43 20.03 7.87
C ILE A 247 -7.73 20.07 8.64
N ASN A 248 -8.18 21.25 9.06
CA ASN A 248 -9.40 21.45 9.86
C ASN A 248 -9.49 20.51 11.09
N GLY A 249 -8.35 20.22 11.71
CA GLY A 249 -8.27 19.31 12.87
C GLY A 249 -8.25 17.81 12.53
N THR A 250 -8.35 17.44 11.26
CA THR A 250 -8.17 16.06 10.77
C THR A 250 -6.73 15.82 10.34
N HIS A 251 -6.11 14.78 10.86
CA HIS A 251 -4.79 14.35 10.39
C HIS A 251 -4.93 13.64 9.05
N VAL A 252 -4.13 14.01 8.05
CA VAL A 252 -4.03 13.30 6.76
C VAL A 252 -2.62 12.75 6.65
N LEU A 253 -2.48 11.42 6.64
CA LEU A 253 -1.20 10.74 6.73
C LEU A 253 -1.08 9.63 5.70
N ARG A 254 0.07 9.54 5.02
CA ARG A 254 0.44 8.46 4.11
C ARG A 254 1.82 7.91 4.51
N SER A 255 2.00 6.60 4.42
CA SER A 255 3.14 5.87 4.98
C SER A 255 4.11 5.33 3.91
N GLY A 256 4.25 5.97 2.76
CA GLY A 256 5.23 5.57 1.73
C GLY A 256 4.73 4.41 0.85
N THR A 257 5.57 3.40 0.63
CA THR A 257 5.27 2.21 -0.20
C THR A 257 6.26 1.07 0.08
N ASP A 258 5.98 -0.15 -0.38
CA ASP A 258 6.90 -1.31 -0.47
C ASP A 258 7.63 -1.64 0.83
N PHE A 259 6.91 -1.48 1.94
CA PHE A 259 7.44 -1.69 3.28
C PHE A 259 8.65 -0.81 3.62
N LYS A 260 8.89 0.25 2.85
CA LYS A 260 10.01 1.17 3.04
C LYS A 260 9.82 2.08 4.23
N ASN A 261 8.57 2.36 4.57
CA ASN A 261 8.21 3.20 5.69
C ASN A 261 7.03 2.59 6.43
N LEU A 262 6.91 2.96 7.71
CA LEU A 262 5.70 2.81 8.48
C LEU A 262 5.51 4.06 9.33
N SER A 263 4.27 4.29 9.74
CA SER A 263 3.92 5.28 10.75
C SER A 263 3.51 4.58 12.03
N TYR A 264 4.08 5.02 13.15
CA TYR A 264 3.59 4.69 14.48
C TYR A 264 2.89 5.93 15.04
N ILE A 265 1.67 5.75 15.53
CA ILE A 265 0.79 6.81 15.97
C ILE A 265 0.36 6.48 17.40
N GLU A 266 0.53 7.44 18.29
CA GLU A 266 -0.05 7.40 19.61
C GLU A 266 -1.21 8.38 19.68
N VAL A 267 -2.32 7.91 20.22
CA VAL A 267 -3.53 8.71 20.38
C VAL A 267 -3.85 8.83 21.87
N ARG A 268 -4.16 10.04 22.32
CA ARG A 268 -4.52 10.34 23.70
C ARG A 268 -5.75 11.22 23.74
N ARG A 269 -6.67 11.02 24.68
CA ARG A 269 -7.79 11.95 24.90
C ARG A 269 -7.24 13.33 25.23
N SER A 270 -7.74 14.36 24.56
CA SER A 270 -7.23 15.71 24.73
C SER A 270 -7.64 16.29 26.10
N LYS A 271 -6.66 16.83 26.82
CA LYS A 271 -6.89 17.53 28.11
C LYS A 271 -7.41 18.96 27.89
N GLU A 272 -7.07 19.56 26.75
CA GLU A 272 -7.44 20.93 26.39
C GLU A 272 -8.74 21.02 25.59
N ARG A 273 -9.05 19.98 24.80
CA ARG A 273 -10.22 19.93 23.91
C ARG A 273 -11.11 18.73 24.27
N PRO A 274 -12.07 18.89 25.20
CA PRO A 274 -12.96 17.80 25.59
C PRO A 274 -13.63 17.13 24.38
N GLY A 275 -13.59 15.80 24.33
CA GLY A 275 -14.15 15.00 23.23
C GLY A 275 -13.30 14.97 21.95
N LYS A 276 -12.08 15.51 21.97
CA LYS A 276 -11.10 15.42 20.87
C LYS A 276 -9.88 14.59 21.29
N TRP A 277 -9.07 14.25 20.30
CA TRP A 277 -7.87 13.45 20.46
C TRP A 277 -6.62 14.26 20.12
N ASP A 278 -5.55 14.00 20.86
CA ASP A 278 -4.20 14.48 20.57
C ASP A 278 -3.41 13.32 19.95
N PHE A 279 -2.66 13.62 18.89
CA PHE A 279 -1.89 12.64 18.14
C PHE A 279 -0.39 12.98 18.21
N ASP A 280 0.43 11.96 18.45
CA ASP A 280 1.86 12.01 18.20
C ASP A 280 2.20 10.96 17.14
N ILE A 281 2.90 11.38 16.09
CA ILE A 281 3.11 10.57 14.88
C ILE A 281 4.60 10.49 14.61
N TRP A 282 5.11 9.26 14.47
CA TRP A 282 6.49 8.99 14.11
C TRP A 282 6.57 8.19 12.82
N ARG A 283 7.46 8.63 11.93
CA ARG A 283 7.92 7.89 10.77
C ARG A 283 9.07 6.99 11.17
N ARG A 284 9.09 5.77 10.63
CA ARG A 284 10.31 4.94 10.58
C ARG A 284 10.62 4.51 9.17
N ASP A 285 11.90 4.49 8.84
CA ASP A 285 12.37 3.99 7.56
C ASP A 285 12.95 2.59 7.75
N VAL A 286 12.52 1.65 6.92
CA VAL A 286 13.03 0.28 6.93
C VAL A 286 14.35 0.24 6.15
N THR A 287 15.43 0.54 6.86
CA THR A 287 16.78 0.61 6.28
C THR A 287 17.51 -0.73 6.30
N SER A 288 18.60 -0.85 5.55
CA SER A 288 19.42 -2.07 5.50
C SER A 288 19.99 -2.49 6.86
N LYS A 289 20.15 -1.53 7.78
CA LYS A 289 20.64 -1.72 9.16
C LYS A 289 19.66 -2.49 10.04
N VAL A 290 18.38 -2.50 9.71
CA VAL A 290 17.36 -3.26 10.44
C VAL A 290 17.60 -4.74 10.20
N LYS A 291 17.69 -5.52 11.28
CA LYS A 291 17.86 -6.98 11.18
C LYS A 291 16.61 -7.61 10.56
N GLU A 292 16.81 -8.62 9.74
CA GLU A 292 15.68 -9.39 9.19
C GLU A 292 15.08 -10.34 10.24
N HIS A 293 13.75 -10.39 10.30
CA HIS A 293 13.04 -11.38 11.09
C HIS A 293 13.13 -12.75 10.41
N TYR A 294 13.88 -13.68 11.01
CA TYR A 294 14.23 -14.97 10.41
C TYR A 294 13.03 -15.79 9.88
N PRO A 295 11.91 -15.96 10.62
CA PRO A 295 10.73 -16.64 10.07
C PRO A 295 10.16 -15.96 8.82
N SER A 296 10.18 -14.63 8.77
CA SER A 296 9.72 -13.87 7.61
C SER A 296 10.68 -14.01 6.43
N THR A 297 11.99 -14.04 6.65
CA THR A 297 12.97 -14.36 5.59
C THR A 297 12.70 -15.74 5.01
N LYS A 298 12.37 -16.75 5.83
CA LYS A 298 12.00 -18.09 5.35
C LYS A 298 10.72 -18.06 4.53
N LEU A 299 9.70 -17.29 4.97
CA LEU A 299 8.46 -17.13 4.22
C LEU A 299 8.72 -16.50 2.83
N VAL A 300 9.46 -15.39 2.76
CA VAL A 300 9.81 -14.75 1.47
C VAL A 300 10.56 -15.71 0.56
N LYS A 301 11.55 -16.44 1.10
CA LYS A 301 12.28 -17.45 0.33
C LYS A 301 11.36 -18.52 -0.25
N ASN A 302 10.39 -19.00 0.51
CA ASN A 302 9.44 -20.00 0.04
C ASN A 302 8.49 -19.44 -1.02
N LEU A 303 7.94 -18.24 -0.79
CA LEU A 303 7.03 -17.59 -1.75
C LEU A 303 7.72 -17.31 -3.08
N THR A 304 8.98 -16.87 -3.04
CA THR A 304 9.76 -16.51 -4.24
C THR A 304 10.48 -17.69 -4.88
N ALA A 305 10.48 -18.89 -4.27
CA ALA A 305 11.20 -20.05 -4.79
C ALA A 305 10.69 -20.49 -6.17
N ASP A 306 9.37 -20.64 -6.30
CA ASP A 306 8.72 -21.05 -7.54
C ASP A 306 8.82 -19.96 -8.61
N LEU A 307 8.78 -18.70 -8.20
CA LEU A 307 8.99 -17.54 -9.05
C LEU A 307 10.39 -17.54 -9.64
N LYS A 308 11.44 -17.70 -8.83
CA LYS A 308 12.83 -17.81 -9.31
C LYS A 308 12.99 -18.92 -10.34
N LYS A 309 12.30 -20.05 -10.17
CA LYS A 309 12.27 -21.13 -11.16
C LYS A 309 11.57 -20.73 -12.46
N SER A 310 10.40 -20.09 -12.36
CA SER A 310 9.64 -19.62 -13.53
C SER A 310 10.37 -18.51 -14.31
N LEU A 311 11.04 -17.62 -13.58
CA LEU A 311 11.77 -16.46 -14.09
C LEU A 311 13.11 -16.83 -14.71
N ALA A 312 13.70 -17.95 -14.27
CA ALA A 312 14.89 -18.53 -14.86
C ALA A 312 14.61 -19.22 -16.20
N LYS A 313 13.34 -19.46 -16.55
CA LYS A 313 12.93 -20.12 -17.80
C LYS A 313 13.36 -19.27 -19.01
N PRO A 314 14.14 -19.83 -19.94
CA PRO A 314 14.39 -19.21 -21.24
C PRO A 314 13.08 -19.06 -22.01
N ILE A 315 12.84 -17.88 -22.56
CA ILE A 315 11.73 -17.60 -23.49
C ILE A 315 12.20 -17.40 -24.92
N GLY A 316 13.50 -17.23 -25.11
CA GLY A 316 14.12 -17.09 -26.41
C GLY A 316 15.64 -17.05 -26.28
N TRP A 317 16.29 -16.86 -27.42
CA TRP A 317 17.74 -16.73 -27.50
C TRP A 317 18.11 -15.55 -28.41
N CYS A 318 19.08 -14.76 -27.97
CA CYS A 318 19.67 -13.69 -28.77
C CYS A 318 21.12 -14.03 -29.10
N ALA A 319 21.49 -13.95 -30.37
CA ALA A 319 22.87 -14.16 -30.82
C ALA A 319 23.79 -12.98 -30.48
N MET A 320 23.20 -11.80 -30.23
CA MET A 320 23.90 -10.55 -29.95
C MET A 320 23.53 -10.02 -28.56
N PRO A 321 24.43 -9.27 -27.90
CA PRO A 321 24.09 -8.62 -26.65
C PRO A 321 23.00 -7.57 -26.87
N LEU A 322 22.06 -7.43 -25.95
CA LEU A 322 21.02 -6.39 -25.99
C LEU A 322 21.39 -5.24 -25.04
N ASP A 323 21.63 -4.05 -25.57
CA ASP A 323 22.09 -2.89 -24.79
C ASP A 323 20.91 -2.06 -24.27
N ALA A 324 20.55 -2.28 -23.00
CA ALA A 324 19.47 -1.58 -22.30
C ALA A 324 19.98 -0.47 -21.35
N ARG A 325 21.25 -0.08 -21.44
CA ARG A 325 21.83 0.97 -20.58
C ARG A 325 21.15 2.30 -20.84
N PHE A 326 20.88 3.07 -19.79
CA PHE A 326 20.26 4.38 -19.90
C PHE A 326 21.07 5.36 -20.73
N SER A 327 22.40 5.26 -20.67
CA SER A 327 23.31 6.07 -21.49
C SER A 327 23.16 5.79 -23.00
N THR A 328 22.70 4.60 -23.38
CA THR A 328 22.40 4.24 -24.77
C THR A 328 20.96 4.56 -25.12
N VAL A 329 19.98 3.93 -24.45
CA VAL A 329 18.58 3.95 -24.87
C VAL A 329 17.95 5.35 -24.83
N ARG A 330 18.46 6.26 -24.00
CA ARG A 330 17.94 7.63 -23.88
C ARG A 330 18.59 8.64 -24.82
N THR A 331 19.69 8.30 -25.47
CA THR A 331 20.48 9.26 -26.27
C THR A 331 20.53 8.89 -27.74
N LYS A 332 20.27 7.64 -28.09
CA LYS A 332 20.29 7.13 -29.46
C LYS A 332 19.47 5.85 -29.61
N GLU A 333 19.29 5.39 -30.84
CA GLU A 333 18.73 4.08 -31.12
C GLU A 333 19.56 2.95 -30.48
N SER A 334 18.87 1.92 -30.03
CA SER A 334 19.46 0.75 -29.37
C SER A 334 18.87 -0.52 -29.96
N ASN A 335 19.67 -1.59 -30.01
CA ASN A 335 19.22 -2.85 -30.57
C ASN A 335 18.11 -3.51 -29.73
N ILE A 336 18.06 -3.30 -28.41
CA ILE A 336 16.95 -3.75 -27.59
C ILE A 336 15.67 -2.95 -27.87
N GLY A 337 15.78 -1.64 -28.09
CA GLY A 337 14.65 -0.80 -28.49
C GLY A 337 14.08 -1.23 -29.83
N ASN A 338 14.96 -1.46 -30.82
CA ASN A 338 14.57 -1.96 -32.14
C ASN A 338 13.90 -3.34 -32.03
N PHE A 339 14.51 -4.26 -31.29
CA PHE A 339 13.96 -5.61 -31.08
C PHE A 339 12.55 -5.58 -30.49
N VAL A 340 12.31 -4.76 -29.46
CA VAL A 340 10.99 -4.67 -28.82
C VAL A 340 9.97 -3.98 -29.73
N CYS A 341 10.36 -2.91 -30.42
CA CYS A 341 9.49 -2.25 -31.38
C CYS A 341 9.14 -3.17 -32.56
N ASP A 342 10.07 -4.00 -33.03
CA ASP A 342 9.81 -5.00 -34.07
C ASP A 342 8.82 -6.08 -33.61
N ILE A 343 8.94 -6.56 -32.37
CA ILE A 343 7.98 -7.49 -31.78
C ILE A 343 6.58 -6.86 -31.72
N MET A 344 6.47 -5.64 -31.20
CA MET A 344 5.19 -4.94 -31.09
C MET A 344 4.58 -4.69 -32.47
N ARG A 345 5.39 -4.22 -33.43
CA ARG A 345 5.00 -4.00 -34.82
C ARG A 345 4.47 -5.27 -35.46
N GLN A 346 5.18 -6.40 -35.28
CA GLN A 346 4.77 -7.69 -35.82
C GLN A 346 3.49 -8.22 -35.16
N HIS A 347 3.38 -8.11 -33.83
CA HIS A 347 2.22 -8.60 -33.07
C HIS A 347 0.93 -7.88 -33.44
N TYR A 348 1.00 -6.55 -33.59
CA TYR A 348 -0.16 -5.71 -33.92
C TYR A 348 -0.34 -5.47 -35.42
N HIS A 349 0.47 -6.11 -36.28
CA HIS A 349 0.47 -5.90 -37.73
C HIS A 349 0.57 -4.42 -38.15
N ALA A 350 1.35 -3.63 -37.40
CA ALA A 350 1.51 -2.21 -37.65
C ALA A 350 2.60 -1.94 -38.71
N ASP A 351 2.53 -0.78 -39.36
CA ASP A 351 3.57 -0.32 -40.27
C ASP A 351 4.80 0.22 -39.52
N CYS A 352 4.58 0.80 -38.34
CA CYS A 352 5.61 1.41 -37.50
C CYS A 352 5.28 1.22 -36.01
N CYS A 353 6.31 1.16 -35.16
CA CYS A 353 6.18 1.21 -33.71
C CYS A 353 7.17 2.24 -33.16
N ILE A 354 6.68 3.11 -32.28
CA ILE A 354 7.50 4.08 -31.56
C ILE A 354 7.25 3.85 -30.07
N MET A 355 8.33 3.74 -29.30
CA MET A 355 8.27 3.57 -27.85
C MET A 355 9.11 4.66 -27.19
N ALA A 356 8.58 5.26 -26.12
CA ALA A 356 9.36 6.17 -25.30
C ALA A 356 10.54 5.39 -24.68
N SER A 357 11.77 5.90 -24.81
CA SER A 357 12.96 5.22 -24.27
C SER A 357 12.91 5.03 -22.75
N GLY A 358 12.12 5.85 -22.05
CA GLY A 358 11.81 5.69 -20.64
C GLY A 358 11.13 4.37 -20.29
N THR A 359 10.52 3.67 -21.23
CA THR A 359 9.88 2.37 -20.98
C THR A 359 10.91 1.26 -20.72
N ILE A 360 12.14 1.39 -21.24
CA ILE A 360 13.22 0.41 -21.06
C ILE A 360 13.98 0.73 -19.76
N ARG A 361 13.91 -0.19 -18.78
CA ARG A 361 14.40 -0.01 -17.41
C ARG A 361 15.59 -0.89 -17.01
N GLY A 362 16.09 -1.73 -17.90
CA GLY A 362 17.07 -2.77 -17.56
C GLY A 362 18.46 -2.26 -17.11
N ASP A 363 18.87 -1.07 -17.55
CA ASP A 363 20.16 -0.40 -17.30
C ASP A 363 21.42 -1.29 -17.36
N GLN A 364 21.43 -2.25 -18.28
CA GLN A 364 22.51 -3.22 -18.42
C GLN A 364 22.63 -3.71 -19.86
N ILE A 365 23.72 -4.43 -20.15
CA ILE A 365 23.83 -5.20 -21.37
C ILE A 365 23.45 -6.63 -21.05
N TYR A 366 22.37 -7.14 -21.66
CA TYR A 366 22.04 -8.56 -21.58
C TYR A 366 22.95 -9.33 -22.53
N PRO A 367 23.72 -10.32 -22.05
CA PRO A 367 24.68 -11.04 -22.89
C PRO A 367 23.98 -11.89 -23.95
N PRO A 368 24.69 -12.29 -25.03
CA PRO A 368 24.21 -13.32 -25.94
C PRO A 368 23.81 -14.59 -25.20
N GLY A 369 22.81 -15.29 -25.73
CA GLY A 369 22.30 -16.53 -25.18
C GLY A 369 20.84 -16.40 -24.77
N ALA A 370 20.47 -17.15 -23.73
CA ALA A 370 19.08 -17.27 -23.29
C ALA A 370 18.55 -15.94 -22.74
N VAL A 371 17.51 -15.42 -23.38
CA VAL A 371 16.63 -14.38 -22.84
C VAL A 371 15.61 -15.08 -21.96
N ARG A 372 15.53 -14.68 -20.69
CA ARG A 372 14.65 -15.29 -19.70
C ARG A 372 13.51 -14.35 -19.33
N MET A 373 12.45 -14.89 -18.72
CA MET A 373 11.35 -14.07 -18.22
C MET A 373 11.83 -12.95 -17.28
N LYS A 374 12.79 -13.22 -16.38
CA LYS A 374 13.37 -12.16 -15.53
C LYS A 374 13.99 -11.02 -16.33
N ASP A 375 14.58 -11.31 -17.48
CA ASP A 375 15.32 -10.32 -18.26
C ASP A 375 14.30 -9.34 -18.87
N VAL A 376 13.18 -9.88 -19.39
CA VAL A 376 12.05 -9.07 -19.87
C VAL A 376 11.41 -8.27 -18.76
N THR A 377 11.06 -8.88 -17.62
CA THR A 377 10.41 -8.15 -16.52
C THR A 377 11.32 -7.08 -15.92
N THR A 378 12.63 -7.33 -15.83
CA THR A 378 13.59 -6.30 -15.39
C THR A 378 13.66 -5.14 -16.38
N CYS A 379 13.54 -5.43 -17.68
CA CYS A 379 13.62 -4.42 -18.73
C CYS A 379 12.32 -3.64 -18.92
N PHE A 380 11.18 -4.29 -18.72
CA PHE A 380 9.83 -3.77 -18.89
C PHE A 380 9.01 -4.08 -17.64
N PRO A 381 9.25 -3.35 -16.54
CA PRO A 381 8.61 -3.63 -15.25
C PRO A 381 7.19 -3.08 -15.13
N PHE A 382 6.69 -2.42 -16.17
CA PHE A 382 5.34 -1.86 -16.23
C PHE A 382 4.44 -2.87 -16.96
N GLU A 383 3.27 -3.18 -16.40
CA GLU A 383 2.23 -3.98 -17.10
C GLU A 383 1.58 -3.20 -18.24
#